data_AF-A0AA95MIU0-F1
#
_entry.id   AF-A0AA95MIU0-F1
#
_cell.length_a   1.000
_cell.length_b   1.000
_cell.length_c   1.000
_cell.angle_alpha   90.00
_cell.angle_beta   90.00
_cell.angle_gamma   90.00
#
_symmetry.space_group_name_H-M   'P 1'
#
loop_
_entity.id
_entity.type
_entity.pdbx_description
1 polymer ?
#
loop_
_entity_poly.entity_id
_entity_poly.type
_entity_poly.pdbx_seq_one_letter_code
_entity_poly.pdbx_strand_id
1 'polypeptide(L)'
;METILNFLPKKIAELISQIPPNEKEELEEIRIRINRPVEMTLKGEPRFLSYLIQPEDAVHLMNKISHFSIYTLEEELKRGYITVSGGHRIGLAGKVILEEGRVKAIRDISSFNIRIAREKVGIAEPLIPYLYQRNWMHTMVIGPPQTGKTTLLRDIARIISSGNRAKGFQARKVGIVDERSEIAGCVNGVPQLTFGHRLDVLDACPKAEGMMMMIRSMSPDVLIADEIGRIEDAEAIQEAVHAGIKLITTTHGTSIEEIRNRPSLRAIIDQQIFERFVILSRAAGPGTITHILDASGNEMKQKVRVT
;
A
#
# COMPACT_ATOMS: atom_id res chain seq x y z
N MET A 1 -14.65 4.43 -7.95
CA MET A 1 -15.47 5.66 -7.72
C MET A 1 -16.85 5.30 -7.18
N GLU A 2 -17.57 4.38 -7.81
CA GLU A 2 -18.89 3.92 -7.33
C GLU A 2 -18.88 3.43 -5.87
N THR A 3 -17.84 2.69 -5.47
CA THR A 3 -17.62 2.26 -4.09
C THR A 3 -17.61 3.42 -3.10
N ILE A 4 -16.93 4.53 -3.40
CA ILE A 4 -16.87 5.72 -2.55
C ILE A 4 -18.21 6.43 -2.47
N LEU A 5 -18.87 6.62 -3.61
CA LEU A 5 -20.16 7.32 -3.68
C LEU A 5 -21.21 6.61 -2.80
N ASN A 6 -21.13 5.28 -2.67
CA ASN A 6 -21.98 4.50 -1.79
C ASN A 6 -21.78 4.81 -0.30
N PHE A 7 -20.60 5.26 0.13
CA PHE A 7 -20.35 5.66 1.52
C PHE A 7 -20.79 7.09 1.83
N LEU A 8 -20.89 7.94 0.82
CA LEU A 8 -21.19 9.35 1.03
C LEU A 8 -22.67 9.61 1.35
N PRO A 9 -22.98 10.70 2.08
CA PRO A 9 -24.30 11.30 2.10
C PRO A 9 -24.79 11.62 0.69
N LYS A 10 -26.09 11.40 0.45
CA LYS A 10 -26.71 11.46 -0.89
C LYS A 10 -26.36 12.76 -1.63
N LYS A 11 -26.50 13.91 -0.96
CA LYS A 11 -26.22 15.22 -1.55
C LYS A 11 -24.75 15.41 -1.95
N ILE A 12 -23.82 14.90 -1.14
CA ILE A 12 -22.37 14.96 -1.45
C ILE A 12 -22.06 14.02 -2.63
N ALA A 13 -22.63 12.81 -2.62
CA ALA A 13 -22.47 11.84 -3.71
C ALA A 13 -22.99 12.39 -5.04
N GLU A 14 -24.14 13.05 -5.05
CA GLU A 14 -24.73 13.70 -6.24
C GLU A 14 -23.81 14.81 -6.79
N LEU A 15 -23.31 15.69 -5.92
CA LEU A 15 -22.38 16.75 -6.34
C LEU A 15 -21.10 16.20 -6.96
N ILE A 16 -20.50 15.17 -6.33
CA ILE A 16 -19.28 14.53 -6.86
C ILE A 16 -19.58 13.77 -8.16
N SER A 17 -20.79 13.22 -8.31
CA SER A 17 -21.20 12.52 -9.52
C SER A 17 -21.35 13.45 -10.73
N GLN A 18 -21.54 14.75 -10.51
CA GLN A 18 -21.64 15.75 -11.58
C GLN A 18 -20.28 16.27 -12.07
N ILE A 19 -19.19 15.93 -11.37
CA ILE A 19 -17.84 16.34 -11.75
C ILE A 19 -17.43 15.66 -13.07
N PRO A 20 -16.67 16.35 -13.95
CA PRO A 20 -16.15 15.77 -15.18
C PRO A 20 -15.37 14.46 -14.97
N PRO A 21 -15.43 13.49 -15.91
CA PRO A 21 -14.74 12.20 -15.79
C PRO A 21 -13.24 12.31 -15.55
N ASN A 22 -12.56 13.21 -16.28
CA ASN A 22 -11.13 13.49 -16.11
C ASN A 22 -10.78 13.96 -14.70
N GLU A 23 -11.61 14.81 -14.10
CA GLU A 23 -11.39 15.25 -12.71
C GLU A 23 -11.66 14.14 -11.70
N LYS A 24 -12.66 13.28 -11.94
CA LYS A 24 -12.89 12.08 -11.10
C LYS A 24 -11.68 11.15 -11.14
N GLU A 25 -11.06 11.01 -12.32
CA GLU A 25 -9.79 10.29 -12.50
C GLU A 25 -8.59 11.01 -11.87
N GLU A 26 -8.74 12.23 -11.36
CA GLU A 26 -7.68 13.01 -10.70
C GLU A 26 -7.94 13.21 -9.20
N LEU A 27 -9.15 12.89 -8.73
CA LEU A 27 -9.55 12.94 -7.32
C LEU A 27 -8.76 12.00 -6.41
N GLU A 28 -7.97 12.59 -5.52
CA GLU A 28 -7.10 11.90 -4.56
C GLU A 28 -7.72 11.84 -3.17
N GLU A 29 -8.41 12.90 -2.77
CA GLU A 29 -8.91 13.07 -1.41
C GLU A 29 -10.26 13.81 -1.40
N ILE A 30 -11.14 13.43 -0.48
CA ILE A 30 -12.38 14.16 -0.16
C ILE A 30 -12.39 14.41 1.34
N ARG A 31 -12.45 15.68 1.73
CA ARG A 31 -12.55 16.11 3.12
C ARG A 31 -13.93 16.65 3.42
N ILE A 32 -14.52 16.12 4.49
CA ILE A 32 -15.85 16.48 4.98
C ILE A 32 -15.66 16.96 6.41
N ARG A 33 -16.01 18.22 6.68
CA ARG A 33 -15.86 18.83 8.01
C ARG A 33 -17.11 19.62 8.33
N ILE A 34 -17.73 19.37 9.48
CA ILE A 34 -18.98 20.03 9.88
C ILE A 34 -18.82 21.56 9.79
N ASN A 35 -19.85 22.23 9.25
CA ASN A 35 -19.93 23.68 9.02
C ASN A 35 -18.87 24.24 8.06
N ARG A 36 -18.23 23.41 7.24
CA ARG A 36 -17.28 23.82 6.19
C ARG A 36 -17.70 23.24 4.84
N PRO A 37 -17.26 23.84 3.73
CA PRO A 37 -17.51 23.26 2.41
C PRO A 37 -16.83 21.90 2.25
N VAL A 38 -17.39 21.03 1.39
CA VAL A 38 -16.70 19.82 0.93
C VAL A 38 -15.43 20.25 0.18
N GLU A 39 -14.30 19.73 0.59
CA GLU A 39 -13.01 19.95 -0.05
C GLU A 39 -12.59 18.68 -0.78
N MET A 40 -12.14 18.84 -2.01
CA MET A 40 -11.60 17.79 -2.86
C MET A 40 -10.17 18.13 -3.21
N THR A 41 -9.28 17.15 -3.19
CA THR A 41 -7.91 17.32 -3.68
C THR A 41 -7.81 16.66 -5.05
N LEU A 42 -7.51 17.46 -6.07
CA LEU A 42 -7.28 17.03 -7.45
C LEU A 42 -5.82 17.31 -7.78
N LYS A 43 -5.00 16.28 -8.01
CA LYS A 43 -3.54 16.43 -8.28
C LYS A 43 -2.83 17.33 -7.24
N GLY A 44 -3.14 17.16 -5.96
CA GLY A 44 -2.60 17.99 -4.87
C GLY A 44 -3.23 19.37 -4.69
N GLU A 45 -4.08 19.84 -5.61
CA GLU A 45 -4.73 21.15 -5.51
C GLU A 45 -6.12 21.06 -4.86
N PRO A 46 -6.45 21.92 -3.89
CA PRO A 46 -7.76 21.92 -3.23
C PRO A 46 -8.82 22.58 -4.11
N ARG A 47 -9.98 21.93 -4.22
CA ARG A 47 -11.19 22.45 -4.85
C ARG A 47 -12.38 22.31 -3.89
N PHE A 48 -13.17 23.36 -3.76
CA PHE A 48 -14.32 23.37 -2.86
C PHE A 48 -15.64 23.26 -3.62
N LEU A 49 -16.54 22.42 -3.12
CA LEU A 49 -17.93 22.39 -3.57
C LEU A 49 -18.76 23.38 -2.74
N SER A 50 -19.76 23.99 -3.35
CA SER A 50 -20.68 24.96 -2.73
C SER A 50 -21.73 24.30 -1.82
N TYR A 51 -21.31 23.32 -1.01
CA TYR A 51 -22.15 22.65 -0.03
C TYR A 51 -21.49 22.65 1.34
N LEU A 52 -22.12 23.32 2.30
CA LEU A 52 -21.72 23.31 3.71
C LEU A 52 -22.22 22.04 4.38
N ILE A 53 -21.28 21.26 4.91
CA ILE A 53 -21.55 20.01 5.62
C ILE A 53 -22.37 20.29 6.87
N GLN A 54 -23.47 19.57 7.03
CA GLN A 54 -24.31 19.63 8.22
C GLN A 54 -23.92 18.52 9.22
N PRO A 55 -24.23 18.67 10.52
CA PRO A 55 -23.97 17.61 11.51
C PRO A 55 -24.59 16.25 11.13
N GLU A 56 -25.75 16.23 10.47
CA GLU A 56 -26.45 15.02 10.05
C GLU A 56 -25.67 14.25 8.98
N ASP A 57 -24.93 14.95 8.10
CA ASP A 57 -24.05 14.33 7.11
C ASP A 57 -22.95 13.50 7.78
N ALA A 58 -22.38 14.02 8.87
CA ALA A 58 -21.35 13.34 9.64
C ALA A 58 -21.89 12.08 10.34
N VAL A 59 -23.10 12.17 10.93
CA VAL A 59 -23.78 11.03 11.54
C VAL A 59 -24.07 9.95 10.50
N HIS A 60 -24.58 10.33 9.33
CA HIS A 60 -24.86 9.40 8.23
C HIS A 60 -23.61 8.70 7.73
N LEU A 61 -22.51 9.44 7.56
CA LEU A 61 -21.22 8.91 7.14
C LEU A 61 -20.68 7.91 8.19
N MET A 62 -20.75 8.24 9.48
CA MET A 62 -20.36 7.32 10.56
C MET A 62 -21.19 6.03 10.58
N ASN A 63 -22.50 6.12 10.34
CA ASN A 63 -23.37 4.94 10.32
C ASN A 63 -23.02 4.01 9.14
N LYS A 64 -22.73 4.59 7.96
CA LYS A 64 -22.31 3.83 6.79
C LYS A 64 -20.95 3.16 6.96
N ILE A 65 -19.98 3.84 7.57
CA ILE A 65 -18.63 3.31 7.77
C ILE A 65 -18.63 2.24 8.87
N SER A 66 -19.38 2.44 9.94
CA SER A 66 -19.38 1.52 11.09
C SER A 66 -20.22 0.26 10.87
N HIS A 67 -20.98 0.15 9.77
CA HIS A 67 -22.01 -0.88 9.59
C HIS A 67 -22.88 -1.06 10.85
N PHE A 68 -23.16 0.05 11.55
CA PHE A 68 -23.89 0.11 12.82
C PHE A 68 -23.22 -0.57 14.04
N SER A 69 -21.94 -0.94 13.96
CA SER A 69 -21.17 -1.55 15.05
C SER A 69 -19.93 -0.71 15.40
N ILE A 70 -20.11 0.26 16.30
CA ILE A 70 -19.01 1.11 16.79
C ILE A 70 -17.94 0.28 17.53
N TYR A 71 -18.33 -0.85 18.13
CA TYR A 71 -17.42 -1.74 18.89
C TYR A 71 -16.39 -2.47 18.02
N THR A 72 -16.71 -2.76 16.75
CA THR A 72 -15.76 -3.40 15.83
C THR A 72 -14.72 -2.42 15.26
N LEU A 73 -14.77 -1.15 15.64
CA LEU A 73 -13.88 -0.10 15.15
C LEU A 73 -12.89 0.42 16.20
N GLU A 74 -12.81 -0.18 17.39
CA GLU A 74 -11.97 0.36 18.47
C GLU A 74 -10.48 0.40 18.07
N GLU A 75 -10.00 -0.65 17.40
CA GLU A 75 -8.61 -0.73 16.93
C GLU A 75 -8.34 0.25 15.77
N GLU A 76 -9.28 0.40 14.84
CA GLU A 76 -9.22 1.37 13.75
C GLU A 76 -9.27 2.81 14.26
N LEU A 77 -10.06 3.07 15.29
CA LEU A 77 -10.14 4.37 15.97
C LEU A 77 -8.84 4.68 16.71
N LYS A 78 -8.19 3.70 17.34
CA LYS A 78 -6.84 3.85 17.93
C LYS A 78 -5.80 4.18 16.85
N ARG A 79 -5.93 3.58 15.66
CA ARG A 79 -5.07 3.87 14.48
C ARG A 79 -5.38 5.22 13.82
N GLY A 80 -6.57 5.78 14.06
CA GLY A 80 -7.04 7.06 13.52
C GLY A 80 -7.58 7.00 12.09
N TYR A 81 -7.78 5.80 11.52
CA TYR A 81 -8.37 5.63 10.20
C TYR A 81 -9.08 4.27 10.05
N ILE A 82 -10.03 4.21 9.13
CA ILE A 82 -10.77 3.01 8.76
C ILE A 82 -10.56 2.72 7.27
N THR A 83 -10.32 1.46 6.90
CA THR A 83 -10.32 1.03 5.49
C THR A 83 -11.71 0.54 5.11
N VAL A 84 -12.26 1.02 3.99
CA VAL A 84 -13.60 0.67 3.49
C VAL A 84 -13.53 0.04 2.09
N SER A 85 -14.67 -0.50 1.62
CA SER A 85 -14.75 -1.21 0.34
C SER A 85 -14.13 -0.43 -0.82
N GLY A 86 -13.36 -1.12 -1.66
CA GLY A 86 -12.47 -0.51 -2.66
C GLY A 86 -11.10 -0.08 -2.12
N GLY A 87 -10.80 -0.40 -0.85
CA GLY A 87 -9.49 -0.15 -0.21
C GLY A 87 -9.27 1.31 0.20
N HIS A 88 -10.32 2.14 0.17
CA HIS A 88 -10.22 3.56 0.50
C HIS A 88 -10.01 3.74 2.01
N ARG A 89 -9.22 4.74 2.40
CA ARG A 89 -8.93 5.01 3.81
C ARG A 89 -9.64 6.26 4.27
N ILE A 90 -10.36 6.17 5.39
CA ILE A 90 -11.11 7.27 5.98
C ILE A 90 -10.46 7.62 7.31
N GLY A 91 -9.71 8.72 7.34
CA GLY A 91 -9.20 9.30 8.58
C GLY A 91 -10.31 10.01 9.34
N LEU A 92 -10.29 9.92 10.67
CA LEU A 92 -11.31 10.49 11.55
C LEU A 92 -10.68 11.51 12.50
N ALA A 93 -11.36 12.62 12.73
CA ALA A 93 -10.95 13.62 13.71
C ALA A 93 -12.15 14.18 14.48
N GLY A 94 -11.93 14.40 15.78
CA GLY A 94 -12.93 14.83 16.75
C GLY A 94 -12.32 14.95 18.14
N LYS A 95 -13.15 14.84 19.17
CA LYS A 95 -12.74 14.87 20.57
C LYS A 95 -12.13 13.53 21.00
N VAL A 96 -10.94 13.52 21.58
CA VAL A 96 -10.29 12.29 22.04
C VAL A 96 -10.59 12.02 23.51
N ILE A 97 -10.85 10.76 23.86
CA ILE A 97 -10.92 10.28 25.25
C ILE A 97 -9.65 9.54 25.57
N LEU A 98 -9.05 9.91 26.70
CA LEU A 98 -7.87 9.28 27.24
C LEU A 98 -8.23 8.37 28.42
N GLU A 99 -7.49 7.27 28.57
CA GLU A 99 -7.47 6.42 29.75
C GLU A 99 -6.01 6.08 30.05
N GLU A 100 -5.57 6.35 31.27
CA GLU A 100 -4.17 6.17 31.69
C GLU A 100 -3.15 6.85 30.75
N GLY A 101 -3.50 8.02 30.20
CA GLY A 101 -2.66 8.78 29.27
C GLY A 101 -2.58 8.19 27.86
N ARG A 102 -3.33 7.13 27.55
CA ARG A 102 -3.42 6.51 26.22
C ARG A 102 -4.75 6.84 25.57
N VAL A 103 -4.75 6.91 24.23
CA VAL A 103 -5.98 7.10 23.46
C VAL A 103 -6.89 5.88 23.63
N LYS A 104 -8.05 6.10 24.25
CA LYS A 104 -9.09 5.07 24.39
C LYS A 104 -10.05 5.08 23.21
N ALA A 105 -10.53 6.26 22.84
CA ALA A 105 -11.52 6.42 21.78
C ALA A 105 -11.55 7.85 21.21
N ILE A 106 -12.16 8.01 20.04
CA ILE A 106 -12.54 9.32 19.47
C ILE A 106 -14.06 9.46 19.59
N ARG A 107 -14.52 10.50 20.28
CA ARG A 107 -15.92 10.95 20.35
C ARG A 107 -16.12 12.22 19.51
N ASP A 108 -17.38 12.57 19.28
CA ASP A 108 -17.77 13.81 18.61
C ASP A 108 -17.01 14.02 17.28
N ILE A 109 -17.00 12.98 16.44
CA ILE A 109 -16.29 13.01 15.15
C ILE A 109 -16.92 14.10 14.28
N SER A 110 -16.12 15.11 13.96
CA SER A 110 -16.56 16.30 13.23
C SER A 110 -15.87 16.44 11.87
N SER A 111 -14.93 15.56 11.56
CA SER A 111 -14.11 15.63 10.35
C SER A 111 -13.72 14.25 9.85
N PHE A 112 -13.80 14.10 8.54
CA PHE A 112 -13.49 12.88 7.80
C PHE A 112 -12.56 13.23 6.66
N ASN A 113 -11.53 12.40 6.49
CA ASN A 113 -10.60 12.50 5.40
C ASN A 113 -10.61 11.21 4.57
N ILE A 114 -11.30 11.20 3.44
CA ILE A 114 -11.42 10.03 2.57
C ILE A 114 -10.29 10.10 1.53
N ARG A 115 -9.27 9.27 1.70
CA ARG A 115 -8.19 9.07 0.74
C ARG A 115 -8.56 7.98 -0.25
N ILE A 116 -8.64 8.34 -1.52
CA ILE A 116 -9.08 7.46 -2.59
C ILE A 116 -7.95 6.51 -2.96
N ALA A 117 -8.08 5.26 -2.55
CA ALA A 117 -7.26 4.18 -3.10
C ALA A 117 -7.38 4.10 -4.62
N ARG A 118 -6.22 4.00 -5.26
CA ARG A 118 -6.07 3.91 -6.71
C ARG A 118 -5.07 2.84 -7.06
N GLU A 119 -5.41 2.11 -8.12
CA GLU A 119 -4.54 1.10 -8.67
C GLU A 119 -3.89 1.61 -9.96
N LYS A 120 -2.64 1.22 -10.15
CA LYS A 120 -1.93 1.42 -11.41
C LYS A 120 -1.48 0.04 -11.89
N VAL A 121 -2.38 -0.63 -12.58
CA VAL A 121 -2.17 -1.99 -13.09
C VAL A 121 -1.18 -1.94 -14.25
N GLY A 122 -0.16 -2.79 -14.18
CA GLY A 122 0.82 -3.00 -15.26
C GLY A 122 2.07 -2.13 -15.17
N ILE A 123 2.20 -1.27 -14.15
CA ILE A 123 3.40 -0.41 -13.97
C ILE A 123 4.67 -1.20 -13.70
N ALA A 124 4.56 -2.41 -13.15
CA ALA A 124 5.70 -3.28 -12.88
C ALA A 124 6.07 -4.16 -14.09
N GLU A 125 5.28 -4.16 -15.17
CA GLU A 125 5.55 -5.00 -16.35
C GLU A 125 6.94 -4.77 -16.98
N PRO A 126 7.42 -3.52 -17.12
CA PRO A 126 8.76 -3.26 -17.66
C PRO A 126 9.90 -3.84 -16.79
N LEU A 127 9.63 -4.08 -15.50
CA LEU A 127 10.62 -4.63 -14.57
C LEU A 127 10.76 -6.16 -14.66
N ILE A 128 9.74 -6.86 -15.16
CA ILE A 128 9.70 -8.33 -15.13
C ILE A 128 10.93 -8.99 -15.77
N PRO A 129 11.49 -8.53 -16.90
CA PRO A 129 12.71 -9.11 -17.46
C PRO A 129 13.94 -9.06 -16.52
N TYR A 130 13.94 -8.14 -15.56
CA TYR A 130 15.01 -8.00 -14.56
C TYR A 130 14.71 -8.81 -13.30
N LEU A 131 13.44 -8.87 -12.88
CA LEU A 131 13.00 -9.51 -11.64
C LEU A 131 12.72 -11.01 -11.76
N TYR A 132 12.60 -11.54 -12.99
CA TYR A 132 12.33 -12.94 -13.25
C TYR A 132 13.32 -13.53 -14.24
N GLN A 133 14.07 -14.56 -13.82
CA GLN A 133 14.94 -15.36 -14.70
C GLN A 133 14.79 -16.84 -14.33
N ARG A 134 13.82 -17.53 -14.96
CA ARG A 134 13.37 -18.89 -14.60
C ARG A 134 12.75 -19.01 -13.19
N ASN A 135 13.12 -18.13 -12.26
CA ASN A 135 12.49 -17.91 -10.98
C ASN A 135 12.49 -16.41 -10.63
N TRP A 136 11.67 -16.02 -9.65
CA TRP A 136 11.66 -14.66 -9.09
C TRP A 136 12.91 -14.39 -8.27
N MET A 137 13.41 -13.15 -8.34
CA MET A 137 14.62 -12.70 -7.67
C MET A 137 14.28 -12.05 -6.32
N HIS A 138 15.12 -12.23 -5.31
CA HIS A 138 15.05 -11.41 -4.10
C HIS A 138 15.25 -9.94 -4.49
N THR A 139 14.23 -9.11 -4.28
CA THR A 139 14.20 -7.75 -4.83
C THR A 139 13.91 -6.72 -3.76
N MET A 140 14.73 -5.67 -3.69
CA MET A 140 14.48 -4.52 -2.84
C MET A 140 14.16 -3.29 -3.69
N VAL A 141 13.03 -2.65 -3.43
CA VAL A 141 12.64 -1.38 -4.03
C VAL A 141 13.02 -0.25 -3.08
N ILE A 142 13.95 0.60 -3.50
CA ILE A 142 14.50 1.71 -2.73
C ILE A 142 13.87 3.01 -3.23
N GLY A 143 13.41 3.87 -2.33
CA GLY A 143 13.00 5.21 -2.73
C GLY A 143 12.55 6.08 -1.55
N PRO A 144 12.64 7.43 -1.69
CA PRO A 144 12.03 8.34 -0.72
C PRO A 144 10.54 8.07 -0.44
N PRO A 145 9.95 8.68 0.61
CA PRO A 145 8.50 8.73 0.77
C PRO A 145 7.80 9.23 -0.49
N GLN A 146 6.60 8.70 -0.75
CA GLN A 146 5.73 9.12 -1.86
C GLN A 146 6.32 8.94 -3.29
N THR A 147 7.31 8.07 -3.48
CA THR A 147 7.84 7.71 -4.82
C THR A 147 7.03 6.63 -5.54
N GLY A 148 5.98 6.08 -4.92
CA GLY A 148 5.17 5.01 -5.50
C GLY A 148 5.64 3.58 -5.18
N LYS A 149 6.54 3.39 -4.19
CA LYS A 149 7.02 2.07 -3.73
C LYS A 149 5.89 1.07 -3.52
N THR A 150 4.90 1.42 -2.71
CA THR A 150 3.77 0.54 -2.38
C THR A 150 2.93 0.21 -3.61
N THR A 151 2.74 1.16 -4.51
CA THR A 151 2.01 0.94 -5.77
C THR A 151 2.75 -0.05 -6.66
N LEU A 152 4.08 0.09 -6.77
CA LEU A 152 4.92 -0.83 -7.54
C LEU A 152 4.92 -2.22 -6.91
N LEU A 153 5.12 -2.30 -5.60
CA LEU A 153 5.13 -3.54 -4.83
C LEU A 153 3.82 -4.32 -4.98
N ARG A 154 2.68 -3.62 -4.91
CA ARG A 154 1.34 -4.16 -5.16
C ARG A 154 1.22 -4.75 -6.56
N ASP A 155 1.63 -4.02 -7.59
CA ASP A 155 1.52 -4.49 -8.97
C ASP A 155 2.46 -5.67 -9.25
N ILE A 156 3.64 -5.71 -8.62
CA ILE A 156 4.51 -6.90 -8.61
C ILE A 156 3.76 -8.09 -8.00
N ALA A 157 3.17 -7.95 -6.81
CA ALA A 157 2.42 -9.02 -6.16
C ALA A 157 1.26 -9.53 -7.03
N ARG A 158 0.53 -8.63 -7.70
CA ARG A 158 -0.49 -8.98 -8.70
C ARG A 158 0.09 -9.79 -9.84
N ILE A 159 1.16 -9.33 -10.48
CA ILE A 159 1.78 -10.06 -11.61
C ILE A 159 2.22 -11.46 -11.20
N ILE A 160 2.83 -11.61 -10.02
CA ILE A 160 3.31 -12.90 -9.51
C ILE A 160 2.15 -13.85 -9.20
N SER A 161 1.13 -13.37 -8.51
CA SER A 161 -0.06 -14.16 -8.12
C SER A 161 -0.98 -14.49 -9.30
N SER A 162 -0.99 -13.67 -10.35
CA SER A 162 -1.73 -13.93 -11.60
C SER A 162 -0.96 -14.85 -12.57
N GLY A 163 0.37 -14.73 -12.61
CA GLY A 163 1.19 -15.34 -13.64
C GLY A 163 0.93 -14.74 -15.04
N ASN A 164 1.77 -15.12 -16.01
CA ASN A 164 1.56 -14.78 -17.41
C ASN A 164 2.19 -15.84 -18.32
N ARG A 165 1.35 -16.76 -18.84
CA ARG A 165 1.82 -17.84 -19.72
C ARG A 165 2.45 -17.30 -21.01
N ALA A 166 1.94 -16.22 -21.58
CA ALA A 166 2.49 -15.61 -22.79
C ALA A 166 3.90 -15.02 -22.55
N LYS A 167 4.17 -14.54 -21.33
CA LYS A 167 5.51 -14.09 -20.90
C LYS A 167 6.37 -15.20 -20.26
N GLY A 168 5.91 -16.45 -20.31
CA GLY A 168 6.71 -17.62 -19.91
C GLY A 168 6.82 -17.89 -18.41
N PHE A 169 5.92 -17.35 -17.58
CA PHE A 169 5.91 -17.64 -16.13
C PHE A 169 4.51 -17.98 -15.60
N GLN A 170 4.46 -18.91 -14.65
CA GLN A 170 3.22 -19.35 -14.01
C GLN A 170 2.92 -18.50 -12.76
N ALA A 171 1.66 -18.50 -12.35
CA ALA A 171 1.24 -17.92 -11.09
C ALA A 171 1.94 -18.62 -9.92
N ARG A 172 2.39 -17.86 -8.92
CA ARG A 172 3.04 -18.37 -7.70
C ARG A 172 2.20 -18.06 -6.47
N LYS A 173 2.37 -18.82 -5.38
CA LYS A 173 1.76 -18.49 -4.08
C LYS A 173 2.44 -17.25 -3.53
N VAL A 174 1.68 -16.18 -3.39
CA VAL A 174 2.17 -14.90 -2.88
C VAL A 174 1.59 -14.65 -1.50
N GLY A 175 2.46 -14.50 -0.50
CA GLY A 175 2.07 -14.02 0.83
C GLY A 175 2.39 -12.53 0.95
N ILE A 176 1.39 -11.69 1.25
CA ILE A 176 1.58 -10.27 1.57
C ILE A 176 1.54 -10.09 3.09
N VAL A 177 2.52 -9.39 3.63
CA VAL A 177 2.53 -8.89 5.01
C VAL A 177 2.52 -7.37 4.94
N ASP A 178 1.45 -6.76 5.47
CA ASP A 178 1.17 -5.33 5.30
C ASP A 178 0.82 -4.69 6.64
N GLU A 179 1.71 -3.87 7.18
CA GLU A 179 1.49 -3.21 8.47
C GLU A 179 0.42 -2.11 8.40
N ARG A 180 0.33 -1.44 7.24
CA ARG A 180 -0.49 -0.22 7.06
C ARG A 180 -1.77 -0.44 6.28
N SER A 181 -2.03 -1.67 5.83
CA SER A 181 -3.15 -2.00 4.94
C SER A 181 -3.13 -1.17 3.64
N GLU A 182 -1.93 -0.90 3.11
CA GLU A 182 -1.77 -0.10 1.89
C GLU A 182 -1.56 -0.94 0.64
N ILE A 183 -0.90 -2.10 0.72
CA ILE A 183 -0.64 -2.99 -0.41
C ILE A 183 -1.95 -3.60 -0.88
N ALA A 184 -2.70 -4.27 -0.01
CA ALA A 184 -3.92 -4.98 -0.41
C ALA A 184 -5.21 -4.19 -0.16
N GLY A 185 -5.14 -3.14 0.67
CA GLY A 185 -6.29 -2.31 1.02
C GLY A 185 -7.43 -3.13 1.60
N CYS A 186 -7.13 -4.03 2.54
CA CYS A 186 -8.08 -5.03 2.99
C CYS A 186 -9.25 -4.43 3.77
N VAL A 187 -10.39 -5.10 3.70
CA VAL A 187 -11.55 -4.88 4.56
C VAL A 187 -11.88 -6.22 5.20
N ASN A 188 -11.86 -6.29 6.53
CA ASN A 188 -12.03 -7.54 7.29
C ASN A 188 -11.08 -8.66 6.84
N GLY A 189 -9.82 -8.30 6.55
CA GLY A 189 -8.81 -9.23 6.04
C GLY A 189 -8.95 -9.63 4.57
N VAL A 190 -9.99 -9.15 3.87
CA VAL A 190 -10.22 -9.46 2.45
C VAL A 190 -9.64 -8.35 1.56
N PRO A 191 -8.68 -8.66 0.66
CA PRO A 191 -8.13 -7.70 -0.29
C PRO A 191 -9.22 -7.05 -1.15
N GLN A 192 -9.15 -5.73 -1.32
CA GLN A 192 -10.10 -4.96 -2.14
C GLN A 192 -9.55 -4.57 -3.51
N LEU A 193 -8.26 -4.80 -3.70
CA LEU A 193 -7.45 -4.40 -4.85
C LEU A 193 -7.22 -5.61 -5.78
N THR A 194 -6.77 -5.34 -7.00
CA THR A 194 -6.65 -6.34 -8.06
C THR A 194 -5.42 -7.22 -7.87
N PHE A 195 -5.63 -8.51 -7.64
CA PHE A 195 -4.59 -9.55 -7.53
C PHE A 195 -4.95 -10.82 -8.31
N GLY A 196 -4.01 -11.75 -8.44
CA GLY A 196 -4.32 -13.10 -8.92
C GLY A 196 -4.86 -14.02 -7.81
N HIS A 197 -5.30 -15.21 -8.19
CA HIS A 197 -5.98 -16.15 -7.29
C HIS A 197 -5.06 -16.84 -6.27
N ARG A 198 -3.73 -16.73 -6.41
CA ARG A 198 -2.76 -17.37 -5.52
C ARG A 198 -2.17 -16.37 -4.53
N LEU A 199 -3.03 -15.71 -3.78
CA LEU A 199 -2.67 -14.62 -2.86
C LEU A 199 -3.23 -14.88 -1.46
N ASP A 200 -2.37 -14.75 -0.45
CA ASP A 200 -2.72 -14.74 0.97
C ASP A 200 -2.21 -13.43 1.59
N VAL A 201 -2.98 -12.83 2.52
CA VAL A 201 -2.63 -11.53 3.11
C VAL A 201 -2.76 -11.57 4.62
N LEU A 202 -1.69 -11.16 5.32
CA LEU A 202 -1.73 -10.74 6.71
C LEU A 202 -1.81 -9.21 6.72
N ASP A 203 -3.03 -8.71 6.90
CA ASP A 203 -3.32 -7.30 6.97
C ASP A 203 -3.08 -6.74 8.37
N ALA A 204 -2.66 -5.48 8.46
CA ALA A 204 -2.49 -4.77 9.72
C ALA A 204 -1.55 -5.45 10.72
N CYS A 205 -0.61 -6.26 10.23
CA CYS A 205 0.24 -7.18 10.99
C CYS A 205 1.70 -6.71 11.03
N PRO A 206 2.38 -6.71 12.20
CA PRO A 206 3.82 -6.39 12.29
C PRO A 206 4.65 -7.26 11.34
N LYS A 207 5.56 -6.63 10.58
CA LYS A 207 6.29 -7.32 9.50
C LYS A 207 7.02 -8.56 9.96
N ALA A 208 7.91 -8.44 10.95
CA ALA A 208 8.73 -9.56 11.40
C ALA A 208 7.88 -10.76 11.84
N GLU A 209 6.84 -10.52 12.65
CA GLU A 209 5.92 -11.56 13.10
C GLU A 209 5.10 -12.14 11.95
N GLY A 210 4.52 -11.29 11.11
CA GLY A 210 3.70 -11.72 9.96
C GLY A 210 4.50 -12.51 8.93
N MET A 211 5.76 -12.16 8.68
CA MET A 211 6.65 -12.95 7.82
C MET A 211 6.85 -14.35 8.42
N MET A 212 7.17 -14.45 9.71
CA MET A 212 7.32 -15.75 10.38
C MET A 212 6.05 -16.58 10.37
N MET A 213 4.88 -15.96 10.54
CA MET A 213 3.58 -16.63 10.42
C MET A 213 3.40 -17.18 9.01
N MET A 214 3.57 -16.36 7.96
CA MET A 214 3.42 -16.78 6.56
C MET A 214 4.32 -17.94 6.19
N ILE A 215 5.59 -17.89 6.60
CA ILE A 215 6.58 -18.94 6.34
C ILE A 215 6.09 -20.27 6.92
N ARG A 216 5.59 -20.26 8.16
CA ARG A 216 5.19 -21.48 8.90
C ARG A 216 3.83 -22.02 8.49
N SER A 217 2.85 -21.18 8.16
CA SER A 217 1.46 -21.60 7.98
C SER A 217 1.00 -21.64 6.53
N MET A 218 1.49 -20.74 5.67
CA MET A 218 0.98 -20.58 4.30
C MET A 218 1.93 -21.09 3.24
N SER A 219 3.21 -21.29 3.57
CA SER A 219 4.25 -21.80 2.66
C SER A 219 4.32 -21.03 1.32
N PRO A 220 4.38 -19.69 1.31
CA PRO A 220 4.36 -18.93 0.06
C PRO A 220 5.60 -19.23 -0.79
N ASP A 221 5.46 -19.13 -2.11
CA ASP A 221 6.61 -19.19 -3.02
C ASP A 221 7.35 -17.83 -3.02
N VAL A 222 6.59 -16.74 -2.87
CA VAL A 222 7.08 -15.37 -2.80
C VAL A 222 6.41 -14.63 -1.65
N LEU A 223 7.22 -13.98 -0.81
CA LEU A 223 6.79 -13.10 0.26
C LEU A 223 6.93 -11.64 -0.19
N ILE A 224 5.89 -10.86 0.04
CA ILE A 224 5.83 -9.42 -0.23
C ILE A 224 5.67 -8.72 1.12
N ALA A 225 6.62 -7.86 1.47
CA ALA A 225 6.56 -7.07 2.70
C ALA A 225 6.76 -5.59 2.37
N ASP A 226 6.04 -4.71 3.05
CA ASP A 226 6.25 -3.27 2.94
C ASP A 226 7.60 -2.82 3.57
N GLU A 227 7.74 -1.54 3.88
CA GLU A 227 8.99 -0.84 4.22
C GLU A 227 9.82 -1.52 5.33
N ILE A 228 10.86 -2.31 4.98
CA ILE A 228 11.81 -2.90 5.93
C ILE A 228 12.80 -1.85 6.45
N GLY A 229 13.18 -1.98 7.71
CA GLY A 229 14.13 -1.05 8.33
C GLY A 229 14.41 -1.28 9.81
N ARG A 230 13.81 -2.28 10.44
CA ARG A 230 14.05 -2.61 11.84
C ARG A 230 15.01 -3.79 11.96
N ILE A 231 15.59 -3.98 13.14
CA ILE A 231 16.54 -5.07 13.38
C ILE A 231 15.81 -6.42 13.34
N GLU A 232 14.58 -6.47 13.83
CA GLU A 232 13.77 -7.69 13.88
C GLU A 232 13.36 -8.16 12.47
N ASP A 233 13.26 -7.24 11.51
CA ASP A 233 13.00 -7.58 10.11
C ASP A 233 14.12 -8.47 9.55
N ALA A 234 15.37 -8.27 9.96
CA ALA A 234 16.52 -9.00 9.43
C ALA A 234 16.47 -10.49 9.72
N GLU A 235 16.02 -10.88 10.93
CA GLU A 235 15.88 -12.27 11.34
C GLU A 235 14.80 -12.98 10.52
N ALA A 236 13.63 -12.36 10.38
CA ALA A 236 12.54 -12.90 9.59
C ALA A 236 12.90 -13.03 8.09
N ILE A 237 13.73 -12.12 7.58
CA ILE A 237 14.27 -12.19 6.22
C ILE A 237 15.22 -13.40 6.08
N GLN A 238 16.10 -13.67 7.05
CA GLN A 238 16.95 -14.87 7.02
C GLN A 238 16.11 -16.14 6.93
N GLU A 239 15.08 -16.22 7.76
CA GLU A 239 14.23 -17.41 7.81
C GLU A 239 13.53 -17.64 6.47
N ALA A 240 13.01 -16.57 5.85
CA ALA A 240 12.41 -16.65 4.51
C ALA A 240 13.41 -17.19 3.48
N VAL A 241 14.64 -16.70 3.50
CA VAL A 241 15.71 -17.14 2.58
C VAL A 241 16.09 -18.60 2.82
N HIS A 242 16.26 -19.02 4.08
CA HIS A 242 16.56 -20.42 4.43
C HIS A 242 15.43 -21.37 4.04
N ALA A 243 14.18 -20.93 4.14
CA ALA A 243 13.01 -21.68 3.68
C ALA A 243 12.87 -21.73 2.14
N GLY A 244 13.76 -21.06 1.39
CA GLY A 244 13.72 -21.01 -0.07
C GLY A 244 12.64 -20.07 -0.64
N ILE A 245 12.09 -19.19 0.20
CA ILE A 245 11.01 -18.26 -0.16
C ILE A 245 11.63 -16.98 -0.75
N LYS A 246 11.15 -16.55 -1.91
CA LYS A 246 11.62 -15.32 -2.54
C LYS A 246 11.02 -14.10 -1.86
N LEU A 247 11.86 -13.11 -1.55
CA LEU A 247 11.42 -11.91 -0.85
C LEU A 247 11.44 -10.71 -1.79
N ILE A 248 10.31 -9.98 -1.87
CA ILE A 248 10.26 -8.68 -2.52
C ILE A 248 9.75 -7.66 -1.50
N THR A 249 10.54 -6.61 -1.28
CA THR A 249 10.23 -5.62 -0.25
C THR A 249 10.64 -4.22 -0.67
N THR A 250 10.32 -3.23 0.16
CA THR A 250 10.68 -1.84 -0.07
C THR A 250 11.49 -1.30 1.10
N THR A 251 12.26 -0.25 0.88
CA THR A 251 12.84 0.54 1.98
C THR A 251 12.94 2.00 1.59
N HIS A 252 13.01 2.88 2.59
CA HIS A 252 13.31 4.29 2.35
C HIS A 252 14.78 4.46 2.01
N GLY A 253 15.11 5.34 1.08
CA GLY A 253 16.48 5.67 0.74
C GLY A 253 16.57 6.17 -0.70
N THR A 254 17.72 6.69 -1.06
CA THR A 254 18.00 7.22 -2.40
C THR A 254 19.02 6.36 -3.17
N SER A 255 19.79 5.52 -2.48
CA SER A 255 20.76 4.61 -3.09
C SER A 255 21.05 3.38 -2.22
N ILE A 256 21.78 2.39 -2.76
CA ILE A 256 22.24 1.21 -2.01
C ILE A 256 23.24 1.63 -0.91
N GLU A 257 24.12 2.57 -1.20
CA GLU A 257 25.14 3.06 -0.26
C GLU A 257 24.48 3.70 0.96
N GLU A 258 23.42 4.50 0.76
CA GLU A 258 22.68 5.13 1.85
C GLU A 258 22.04 4.08 2.77
N ILE A 259 21.39 3.05 2.19
CA ILE A 259 20.74 2.01 3.00
C ILE A 259 21.76 1.09 3.67
N ARG A 260 22.93 0.84 3.07
CA ARG A 260 24.02 0.05 3.67
C ARG A 260 24.60 0.74 4.91
N ASN A 261 24.57 2.07 4.95
CA ASN A 261 25.02 2.83 6.13
C ASN A 261 24.04 2.77 7.32
N ARG A 262 22.84 2.20 7.15
CA ARG A 262 21.86 2.05 8.23
C ARG A 262 22.12 0.75 9.00
N PRO A 263 22.37 0.81 10.31
CA PRO A 263 22.73 -0.38 11.09
C PRO A 263 21.75 -1.55 10.95
N SER A 264 20.45 -1.28 10.89
CA SER A 264 19.40 -2.31 10.77
C SER A 264 19.38 -3.03 9.41
N LEU A 265 19.77 -2.34 8.33
CA LEU A 265 19.77 -2.91 6.98
C LEU A 265 21.15 -3.43 6.57
N ARG A 266 22.22 -2.91 7.16
CA ARG A 266 23.60 -3.28 6.86
C ARG A 266 23.80 -4.79 6.88
N ALA A 267 23.30 -5.46 7.93
CA ALA A 267 23.43 -6.91 8.05
C ALA A 267 22.85 -7.66 6.84
N ILE A 268 21.65 -7.26 6.39
CA ILE A 268 20.96 -7.91 5.28
C ILE A 268 21.64 -7.62 3.94
N ILE A 269 22.12 -6.38 3.75
CA ILE A 269 22.82 -5.96 2.53
C ILE A 269 24.20 -6.64 2.43
N ASP A 270 24.94 -6.73 3.52
CA ASP A 270 26.29 -7.31 3.55
C ASP A 270 26.26 -8.83 3.37
N GLN A 271 25.15 -9.49 3.71
CA GLN A 271 24.91 -10.92 3.43
C GLN A 271 24.53 -11.21 1.97
N GLN A 272 24.38 -10.18 1.12
CA GLN A 272 24.07 -10.33 -0.31
C GLN A 272 22.80 -11.14 -0.62
N ILE A 273 21.79 -11.07 0.26
CA ILE A 273 20.50 -11.75 0.06
C ILE A 273 19.77 -11.25 -1.18
N PHE A 274 19.79 -9.93 -1.38
CA PHE A 274 19.05 -9.30 -2.45
C PHE A 274 19.80 -9.41 -3.78
N GLU A 275 19.10 -9.92 -4.77
CA GLU A 275 19.61 -10.16 -6.12
C GLU A 275 19.35 -8.96 -7.03
N ARG A 276 18.35 -8.14 -6.71
CA ARG A 276 17.94 -6.96 -7.48
C ARG A 276 17.63 -5.78 -6.57
N PHE A 277 18.03 -4.60 -7.02
CA PHE A 277 17.65 -3.33 -6.41
C PHE A 277 16.99 -2.44 -7.45
N VAL A 278 15.79 -1.94 -7.15
CA VAL A 278 15.07 -0.99 -8.01
C VAL A 278 15.02 0.34 -7.31
N ILE A 279 15.68 1.36 -7.87
CA ILE A 279 15.74 2.69 -7.26
C ILE A 279 14.69 3.58 -7.90
N LEU A 280 13.81 4.14 -7.07
CA LEU A 280 12.75 5.07 -7.45
C LEU A 280 13.09 6.50 -7.03
N SER A 281 12.73 7.45 -7.89
CA SER A 281 12.78 8.87 -7.59
C SER A 281 11.43 9.54 -7.85
N ARG A 282 11.39 10.86 -7.65
CA ARG A 282 10.26 11.72 -8.04
C ARG A 282 10.62 12.71 -9.14
N ALA A 283 11.77 12.55 -9.80
CA ALA A 283 12.29 13.54 -10.75
C ALA A 283 11.33 13.80 -11.92
N ALA A 284 10.66 12.76 -12.41
CA ALA A 284 9.60 12.85 -13.43
C ALA A 284 8.23 12.40 -12.87
N GLY A 285 8.02 12.62 -11.57
CA GLY A 285 6.83 12.17 -10.83
C GLY A 285 6.98 10.79 -10.16
N PRO A 286 5.99 10.37 -9.34
CA PRO A 286 6.01 9.07 -8.68
C PRO A 286 6.08 7.90 -9.67
N GLY A 287 6.83 6.85 -9.33
CA GLY A 287 7.07 5.69 -10.18
C GLY A 287 8.25 5.84 -11.15
N THR A 288 8.98 6.96 -11.09
CA THR A 288 10.19 7.14 -11.91
C THR A 288 11.29 6.19 -11.44
N ILE A 289 11.65 5.21 -12.25
CA ILE A 289 12.78 4.30 -12.00
C ILE A 289 14.05 4.98 -12.49
N THR A 290 15.04 5.18 -11.61
CA THR A 290 16.32 5.79 -11.98
C THR A 290 17.39 4.74 -12.27
N HIS A 291 17.39 3.64 -11.50
CA HIS A 291 18.37 2.57 -11.62
C HIS A 291 17.74 1.21 -11.36
N ILE A 292 18.25 0.20 -12.06
CA ILE A 292 17.99 -1.21 -11.76
C ILE A 292 19.36 -1.86 -11.59
N LEU A 293 19.66 -2.34 -10.39
CA LEU A 293 20.97 -2.85 -10.03
C LEU A 293 20.93 -4.36 -9.76
N ASP A 294 22.03 -5.05 -10.05
CA ASP A 294 22.22 -6.45 -9.68
C ASP A 294 22.68 -6.61 -8.21
N ALA A 295 22.94 -7.86 -7.79
CA ALA A 295 23.39 -8.19 -6.43
C ALA A 295 24.72 -7.50 -6.03
N SER A 296 25.54 -7.13 -7.02
CA SER A 296 26.82 -6.45 -6.81
C SER A 296 26.67 -4.92 -6.81
N GLY A 297 25.47 -4.40 -7.05
CA GLY A 297 25.20 -2.96 -7.18
C GLY A 297 25.52 -2.39 -8.56
N ASN A 298 25.74 -3.23 -9.58
CA ASN A 298 26.03 -2.74 -10.93
C ASN A 298 24.75 -2.50 -11.73
N GLU A 299 24.76 -1.46 -12.58
CA GLU A 299 23.64 -1.12 -13.45
C GLU A 299 23.30 -2.24 -14.43
N MET A 300 22.05 -2.68 -14.40
CA MET A 300 21.51 -3.65 -15.34
C MET A 300 21.07 -2.97 -16.63
N LYS A 301 21.90 -3.09 -17.66
CA LYS A 301 21.48 -2.73 -19.02
C LYS A 301 20.50 -3.77 -19.54
N GLN A 302 19.39 -3.35 -20.14
CA GLN A 302 18.56 -4.25 -20.93
C GLN A 302 19.44 -4.83 -22.04
N LYS A 303 19.66 -6.14 -22.05
CA LYS A 303 20.22 -6.80 -23.22
C LYS A 303 19.14 -6.71 -24.31
N VAL A 304 19.21 -5.66 -25.15
CA VAL A 304 18.47 -5.63 -26.41
C VAL A 304 19.01 -6.78 -27.24
N ARG A 305 18.30 -7.91 -27.24
CA ARG A 305 18.57 -8.97 -28.21
C ARG A 305 18.00 -8.51 -29.54
N VAL A 306 18.88 -8.09 -30.44
CA VAL A 306 18.60 -7.98 -31.87
C VAL A 306 18.86 -9.35 -32.48
N THR A 307 17.93 -10.28 -32.33
CA THR A 307 17.86 -11.54 -33.09
C THR A 307 16.42 -11.94 -33.22
#